data_AF-A0A2M6ZMV5-F1
#
_entry.id   AF-A0A2M6ZMV5-F1
#
_cell.length_a   1.000
_cell.length_b   1.000
_cell.length_c   1.000
_cell.angle_alpha   90.00
_cell.angle_beta   90.00
_cell.angle_gamma   90.00
#
_symmetry.space_group_name_H-M   'P 1'
#
loop_
_entity.id
_entity.type
_entity.pdbx_description
1 polymer ?
#
loop_
_entity_poly.entity_id
_entity_poly.type
_entity_poly.pdbx_seq_one_letter_code
_entity_poly.pdbx_strand_id
1 'polypeptide(L)'
;AASALTRSMEAKLADVAQRVATRPRPRVFFEVRELNLLAAGQGSLVNDIITRAGGENIITSPQKLTLYSLEALIQANPEVYIIQQGPMNRSPEDIYARPYFQELQAVKARRVLVVSESLYSRPGPRSAEAVEELARFLHPEAWEKQGPGARGQGSGI
;
A
#
# COMPACT_ATOMS: atom_id res chain seq x y z
N ALA A 1 -1.41 -30.78 -5.36
CA ALA A 1 -0.95 -29.71 -4.44
C ALA A 1 -0.88 -28.34 -5.13
N ALA A 2 -0.17 -28.19 -6.26
CA ALA A 2 -0.03 -26.91 -6.99
C ALA A 2 -1.38 -26.24 -7.33
N SER A 3 -2.38 -27.00 -7.78
CA SER A 3 -3.69 -26.46 -8.16
C SER A 3 -4.51 -25.89 -6.98
N ALA A 4 -4.29 -26.37 -5.75
CA ALA A 4 -5.01 -25.85 -4.58
C ALA A 4 -4.44 -24.51 -4.11
N LEU A 5 -3.11 -24.37 -4.15
CA LEU A 5 -2.44 -23.12 -3.80
C LEU A 5 -2.79 -22.00 -4.79
N THR A 6 -2.75 -22.28 -6.09
CA THR A 6 -3.15 -21.31 -7.13
C THR A 6 -4.60 -20.85 -6.94
N ARG A 7 -5.54 -21.78 -6.70
CA ARG A 7 -6.94 -21.43 -6.44
C ARG A 7 -7.11 -20.53 -5.22
N SER A 8 -6.36 -20.79 -4.14
CA SER A 8 -6.44 -19.95 -2.93
C SER A 8 -5.93 -18.52 -3.19
N MET A 9 -4.87 -18.37 -3.99
CA MET A 9 -4.32 -17.10 -4.41
C MET A 9 -5.32 -16.32 -5.28
N GLU A 10 -5.89 -16.97 -6.29
CA GLU A 10 -6.88 -16.36 -7.19
C GLU A 10 -8.12 -15.91 -6.43
N ALA A 11 -8.65 -16.74 -5.53
CA ALA A 11 -9.81 -16.40 -4.70
C ALA A 11 -9.53 -15.18 -3.82
N LYS A 12 -8.35 -15.09 -3.21
CA LYS A 12 -7.94 -13.94 -2.39
C LYS A 12 -7.85 -12.66 -3.22
N LEU A 13 -7.22 -12.71 -4.39
CA LEU A 13 -7.13 -11.56 -5.28
C LEU A 13 -8.50 -11.11 -5.78
N ALA A 14 -9.42 -12.05 -6.05
CA ALA A 14 -10.78 -11.75 -6.46
C ALA A 14 -11.59 -11.07 -5.34
N ASP A 15 -11.50 -11.56 -4.10
CA ASP A 15 -12.16 -10.93 -2.94
C ASP A 15 -11.64 -9.50 -2.71
N VAL A 16 -10.32 -9.29 -2.75
CA VAL A 16 -9.74 -7.95 -2.64
C VAL A 16 -10.24 -7.05 -3.77
N ALA A 17 -10.21 -7.52 -5.02
CA ALA A 17 -10.67 -6.75 -6.16
C ALA A 17 -12.13 -6.31 -6.02
N GLN A 18 -13.01 -7.21 -5.57
CA GLN A 18 -14.42 -6.90 -5.32
C GLN A 18 -14.59 -5.85 -4.22
N ARG A 19 -13.81 -5.96 -3.14
CA ARG A 19 -13.85 -5.00 -2.03
C ARG A 19 -13.38 -3.61 -2.47
N VAL A 20 -12.30 -3.49 -3.22
CA VAL A 20 -11.72 -2.17 -3.54
C VAL A 20 -12.27 -1.53 -4.82
N ALA A 21 -13.09 -2.25 -5.60
CA ALA A 21 -13.54 -1.84 -6.94
C ALA A 21 -14.14 -0.43 -7.03
N THR A 22 -14.94 -0.02 -6.03
CA THR A 22 -15.65 1.28 -6.03
C THR A 22 -15.04 2.29 -5.07
N ARG A 23 -13.86 1.99 -4.53
CA ARG A 23 -13.20 2.85 -3.54
C ARG A 23 -12.28 3.86 -4.22
N PRO A 24 -12.12 5.08 -3.66
CA PRO A 24 -11.07 5.99 -4.09
C PRO A 24 -9.72 5.28 -4.05
N ARG A 25 -8.76 5.67 -4.89
CA ARG A 25 -7.43 5.04 -4.91
C ARG A 25 -6.42 5.98 -4.24
N PRO A 26 -6.00 5.72 -2.99
CA PRO A 26 -5.05 6.59 -2.32
C PRO A 26 -3.73 6.63 -3.09
N ARG A 27 -3.13 7.81 -3.15
CA ARG A 27 -1.80 8.03 -3.73
C ARG A 27 -0.71 7.49 -2.80
N VAL A 28 -0.02 6.45 -3.25
CA VAL A 28 0.97 5.68 -2.50
C VAL A 28 2.38 6.00 -2.99
N PHE A 29 3.29 6.29 -2.05
CA PHE A 29 4.73 6.23 -2.27
C PHE A 29 5.30 4.99 -1.56
N PHE A 30 6.13 4.22 -2.26
CA PHE A 30 6.79 3.04 -1.70
C PHE A 30 8.30 3.20 -1.73
N GLU A 31 8.90 3.36 -0.55
CA GLU A 31 10.34 3.45 -0.33
C GLU A 31 10.94 2.04 -0.25
N VAL A 32 11.73 1.69 -1.25
CA VAL A 32 12.48 0.42 -1.32
C VAL A 32 13.72 0.49 -0.44
N ARG A 33 14.37 1.66 -0.38
CA ARG A 33 15.56 1.92 0.45
C ARG A 33 15.70 3.40 0.80
N GLU A 34 16.04 3.67 2.05
CA GLU A 34 16.12 5.02 2.63
C GLU A 34 17.33 5.83 2.13
N LEU A 35 18.55 5.27 2.16
CA LEU A 35 19.84 5.97 1.97
C LEU A 35 19.89 6.92 0.75
N ASN A 36 19.11 6.63 -0.29
CA ASN A 36 19.05 7.41 -1.52
C ASN A 36 17.62 7.61 -2.04
N LEU A 37 16.62 7.51 -1.14
CA LEU A 37 15.19 7.59 -1.45
C LEU A 37 14.83 6.78 -2.71
N LEU A 38 15.25 5.51 -2.71
CA LEU A 38 14.98 4.60 -3.81
C LEU A 38 13.52 4.17 -3.74
N ALA A 39 12.76 4.46 -4.78
CA ALA A 39 11.34 4.16 -4.86
C ALA A 39 11.04 3.02 -5.84
N ALA A 40 9.89 2.37 -5.64
CA ALA A 40 9.36 1.38 -6.57
C ALA A 40 8.66 2.06 -7.76
N GLY A 41 9.14 1.83 -8.98
CA GLY A 41 8.51 2.34 -10.20
C GLY A 41 7.46 1.39 -10.78
N GLN A 42 6.86 1.78 -11.91
CA GLN A 42 5.72 1.08 -12.50
C GLN A 42 6.06 -0.31 -13.05
N GLY A 43 7.33 -0.55 -13.41
CA GLY A 43 7.77 -1.87 -13.89
C GLY A 43 7.98 -2.92 -12.78
N SER A 44 7.67 -2.58 -11.53
CA SER A 44 7.93 -3.43 -10.35
C SER A 44 6.74 -4.29 -9.94
N LEU A 45 7.00 -5.42 -9.27
CA LEU A 45 5.98 -6.20 -8.58
C LEU A 45 5.23 -5.36 -7.53
N VAL A 46 5.93 -4.46 -6.86
CA VAL A 46 5.35 -3.56 -5.87
C VAL A 46 4.26 -2.69 -6.50
N ASN A 47 4.45 -2.22 -7.73
CA ASN A 47 3.41 -1.49 -8.46
C ASN A 47 2.16 -2.33 -8.70
N ASP A 48 2.33 -3.60 -9.06
CA ASP A 48 1.20 -4.53 -9.22
C ASP A 48 0.45 -4.76 -7.90
N ILE A 49 1.20 -4.88 -6.79
CA ILE A 49 0.63 -5.02 -5.45
C ILE A 49 -0.18 -3.77 -5.08
N ILE A 50 0.39 -2.57 -5.22
CA ILE A 50 -0.28 -1.29 -4.97
C ILE A 50 -1.56 -1.19 -5.81
N THR A 51 -1.45 -1.51 -7.10
CA THR A 51 -2.56 -1.39 -8.05
C THR A 51 -3.70 -2.35 -7.69
N ARG A 52 -3.39 -3.61 -7.38
CA ARG A 52 -4.38 -4.63 -7.01
C ARG A 52 -4.98 -4.40 -5.61
N ALA A 53 -4.23 -3.76 -4.72
CA ALA A 53 -4.72 -3.33 -3.41
C ALA A 53 -5.64 -2.09 -3.48
N GLY A 54 -5.86 -1.52 -4.66
CA GLY A 54 -6.69 -0.33 -4.84
C GLY A 54 -5.99 0.98 -4.49
N GLY A 55 -4.65 1.04 -4.59
CA GLY A 55 -3.87 2.27 -4.50
C GLY A 55 -3.39 2.77 -5.86
N GLU A 56 -2.84 3.97 -5.90
CA GLU A 56 -2.18 4.56 -7.07
C GLU A 56 -0.72 4.85 -6.75
N ASN A 57 0.22 4.29 -7.51
CA ASN A 57 1.64 4.59 -7.31
C ASN A 57 1.96 5.99 -7.86
N ILE A 58 2.48 6.89 -7.01
CA ILE A 58 2.85 8.24 -7.45
C ILE A 58 4.08 8.26 -8.38
N ILE A 59 4.85 7.17 -8.42
CA ILE A 59 6.00 7.03 -9.30
C ILE A 59 5.54 6.59 -10.69
N THR A 60 5.84 7.43 -11.69
CA THR A 60 5.48 7.19 -13.10
C THR A 60 6.62 6.57 -13.91
N SER A 61 7.82 6.43 -13.33
CA SER A 61 8.96 5.82 -14.02
C SER A 61 8.64 4.37 -14.43
N PRO A 62 8.88 3.98 -15.70
CA PRO A 62 8.64 2.60 -16.15
C PRO A 62 9.66 1.61 -15.59
N GLN A 63 10.73 2.09 -14.96
CA GLN A 63 11.76 1.25 -14.35
C GLN A 63 11.21 0.54 -13.11
N LYS A 64 11.83 -0.59 -12.73
CA LYS A 64 11.49 -1.30 -11.49
C LYS A 64 11.81 -0.48 -10.25
N LEU A 65 12.96 0.18 -10.27
CA LEU A 65 13.49 0.98 -9.17
C LEU A 65 13.94 2.31 -9.74
N THR A 66 13.68 3.38 -9.03
CA THR A 66 14.08 4.72 -9.47
C THR A 66 14.48 5.55 -8.26
N LEU A 67 15.48 6.41 -8.43
CA LEU A 67 15.81 7.39 -7.42
C LEU A 67 14.74 8.48 -7.44
N TYR A 68 14.37 8.95 -6.25
CA TYR A 68 13.44 10.05 -6.11
C TYR A 68 14.06 11.15 -5.26
N SER A 69 13.69 12.41 -5.50
CA SER A 69 14.16 13.53 -4.68
C SER A 69 13.15 13.84 -3.57
N LEU A 70 13.65 14.33 -2.44
CA LEU A 70 12.80 14.76 -1.33
C LEU A 70 11.89 15.93 -1.75
N GLU A 71 12.41 16.86 -2.56
CA GLU A 71 11.61 17.95 -3.10
C GLU A 71 10.44 17.44 -3.95
N ALA A 72 10.69 16.51 -4.88
CA ALA A 72 9.64 15.91 -5.69
C ALA A 72 8.63 15.13 -4.83
N LEU A 73 9.09 14.46 -3.77
CA LEU A 73 8.23 13.78 -2.80
C LEU A 73 7.31 14.74 -2.05
N ILE A 74 7.83 15.88 -1.60
CA ILE A 74 7.05 16.91 -0.92
C ILE A 74 6.03 17.52 -1.89
N GLN A 75 6.40 17.80 -3.13
CA GLN A 75 5.48 18.33 -4.14
C GLN A 75 4.42 17.30 -4.52
N ALA A 76 4.80 16.03 -4.66
CA ALA A 76 3.86 14.96 -4.94
C ALA A 76 2.91 14.72 -3.76
N ASN A 77 3.38 14.88 -2.52
CA ASN A 77 2.59 14.76 -1.29
C ASN A 77 1.66 13.52 -1.25
N PRO A 78 2.22 12.30 -1.09
CA PRO A 78 1.43 11.08 -1.08
C PRO A 78 0.49 11.02 0.13
N GLU A 79 -0.66 10.37 -0.05
CA GLU A 79 -1.63 10.09 1.02
C GLU A 79 -1.19 8.92 1.90
N VAL A 80 -0.38 8.03 1.34
CA VAL A 80 0.13 6.83 2.00
C VAL A 80 1.62 6.66 1.73
N TYR A 81 2.39 6.35 2.77
CA TYR A 81 3.81 6.10 2.68
C TYR A 81 4.13 4.67 3.14
N ILE A 82 4.78 3.89 2.29
CA ILE A 82 5.17 2.52 2.60
C ILE A 82 6.69 2.44 2.67
N ILE A 83 7.22 1.87 3.75
CA ILE A 83 8.65 1.65 3.95
C ILE A 83 8.91 0.16 3.88
N GLN A 84 9.75 -0.28 2.95
CA GLN A 84 10.21 -1.65 2.94
C GLN A 84 11.26 -1.87 4.04
N GLN A 85 11.20 -3.02 4.71
CA GLN A 85 12.25 -3.51 5.61
C GLN A 85 12.73 -4.90 5.16
N GLY A 86 14.05 -5.06 5.04
CA GLY A 86 14.67 -6.30 4.57
C GLY A 86 16.13 -6.14 4.17
N PRO A 87 16.74 -7.14 3.51
CA PRO A 87 18.14 -7.07 3.04
C PRO A 87 18.55 -5.78 2.32
N MET A 88 17.66 -5.19 1.51
CA MET A 88 17.89 -3.94 0.79
C MET A 88 17.67 -2.67 1.64
N ASN A 89 16.97 -2.78 2.76
CA ASN A 89 16.68 -1.68 3.69
C ASN A 89 16.62 -2.23 5.12
N ARG A 90 17.80 -2.52 5.70
CA ARG A 90 17.90 -3.37 6.90
C ARG A 90 17.33 -2.72 8.15
N SER A 91 17.59 -1.43 8.29
CA SER A 91 17.21 -0.64 9.45
C SER A 91 16.82 0.76 9.00
N PRO A 92 15.65 0.91 8.33
CA PRO A 92 15.16 2.24 8.00
C PRO A 92 14.99 3.06 9.27
N GLU A 93 15.42 4.32 9.21
CA GLU A 93 15.14 5.32 10.22
C GLU A 93 13.62 5.49 10.38
N ASP A 94 13.20 5.84 11.60
CA ASP A 94 11.83 6.24 11.84
C ASP A 94 11.49 7.47 10.97
N ILE A 95 10.49 7.35 10.11
CA ILE A 95 10.05 8.43 9.25
C ILE A 95 9.62 9.68 10.02
N TYR A 96 9.16 9.50 11.27
CA TYR A 96 8.77 10.60 12.14
C TYR A 96 9.99 11.34 12.73
N ALA A 97 11.20 10.77 12.64
CA ALA A 97 12.44 11.45 13.00
C ALA A 97 13.10 12.16 11.80
N ARG A 98 12.74 11.78 10.57
CA ARG A 98 13.38 12.29 9.35
C ARG A 98 13.07 13.78 9.10
N PRO A 99 14.08 14.65 8.94
CA PRO A 99 13.87 16.06 8.63
C PRO A 99 13.01 16.27 7.38
N TYR A 100 12.10 17.24 7.42
CA TYR A 100 11.15 17.61 6.35
C TYR A 100 10.06 16.58 6.01
N PHE A 101 10.18 15.31 6.42
CA PHE A 101 9.14 14.29 6.20
C PHE A 101 7.86 14.59 6.97
N GLN A 102 7.96 15.35 8.06
CA GLN A 102 6.82 15.85 8.82
C GLN A 102 5.87 16.72 7.98
N GLU A 103 6.29 17.21 6.81
CA GLU A 103 5.42 17.97 5.92
C GLU A 103 4.48 17.10 5.08
N LEU A 104 4.79 15.82 4.91
CA LEU A 104 4.03 14.89 4.08
C LEU A 104 2.67 14.57 4.72
N GLN A 105 1.61 14.58 3.91
CA GLN A 105 0.26 14.22 4.33
C GLN A 105 0.21 12.82 4.96
N ALA A 106 0.87 11.83 4.34
CA ALA A 106 0.95 10.48 4.88
C ALA A 106 1.53 10.44 6.32
N VAL A 107 2.55 11.24 6.62
CA VAL A 107 3.18 11.31 7.94
C VAL A 107 2.27 12.03 8.94
N LYS A 108 1.73 13.20 8.55
CA LYS A 108 0.77 13.97 9.37
C LYS A 108 -0.47 13.13 9.74
N ALA A 109 -0.99 12.36 8.79
CA ALA A 109 -2.17 11.51 8.97
C ALA A 109 -1.87 10.13 9.56
N ARG A 110 -0.60 9.84 9.92
CA ARG A 110 -0.13 8.52 10.38
C ARG A 110 -0.51 7.36 9.44
N ARG A 111 -0.57 7.63 8.14
CA ARG A 111 -0.78 6.64 7.08
C ARG A 111 0.57 6.14 6.56
N VAL A 112 1.38 5.62 7.48
CA VAL A 112 2.68 5.01 7.19
C VAL A 112 2.64 3.53 7.56
N LEU A 113 3.11 2.66 6.66
CA LEU A 113 3.21 1.22 6.89
C LEU A 113 4.64 0.73 6.61
N VAL A 114 5.20 -0.05 7.53
CA VAL A 114 6.47 -0.77 7.30
C VAL A 114 6.13 -2.19 6.86
N VAL A 115 6.71 -2.65 5.76
CA VAL A 115 6.39 -3.95 5.14
C VAL A 115 7.63 -4.80 4.89
N SER A 116 7.48 -6.13 4.88
CA SER A 116 8.60 -7.04 4.59
C SER A 116 8.99 -7.03 3.12
N GLU A 117 10.28 -6.85 2.82
CA GLU A 117 10.85 -7.06 1.48
C GLU A 117 10.53 -8.45 0.93
N SER A 118 10.58 -9.48 1.78
CA SER A 118 10.34 -10.87 1.36
C SER A 118 8.93 -11.11 0.83
N LEU A 119 7.98 -10.28 1.26
CA LEU A 119 6.56 -10.37 0.92
C LEU A 119 6.20 -9.46 -0.27
N TYR A 120 6.77 -8.25 -0.35
CA TYR A 120 6.40 -7.25 -1.36
C TYR A 120 7.30 -7.26 -2.61
N SER A 121 8.54 -7.73 -2.50
CA SER A 121 9.53 -7.62 -3.58
C SER A 121 9.92 -8.95 -4.22
N ARG A 122 9.23 -10.05 -3.87
CA ARG A 122 9.49 -11.39 -4.42
C ARG A 122 8.22 -11.97 -5.06
N PRO A 123 8.25 -12.29 -6.38
CA PRO A 123 7.13 -12.95 -7.02
C PRO A 123 6.87 -14.32 -6.40
N GLY A 124 5.60 -14.63 -6.12
CA GLY A 124 5.20 -15.96 -5.67
C GLY A 124 3.76 -16.00 -5.14
N PRO A 125 3.30 -17.17 -4.65
CA PRO A 125 1.95 -17.33 -4.12
C PRO A 125 1.60 -16.34 -3.00
N ARG A 126 2.62 -15.91 -2.25
CA ARG A 126 2.50 -14.94 -1.16
C ARG A 126 2.27 -13.50 -1.63
N SER A 127 2.40 -13.20 -2.92
CA SER A 127 2.07 -11.87 -3.44
C SER A 127 0.59 -11.52 -3.23
N ALA A 128 -0.32 -12.51 -3.17
CA ALA A 128 -1.71 -12.25 -2.78
C ALA A 128 -1.88 -11.91 -1.29
N GLU A 129 -1.01 -12.39 -0.41
CA GLU A 129 -0.97 -11.94 1.00
C GLU A 129 -0.57 -10.46 1.07
N ALA A 130 0.44 -10.04 0.29
CA ALA A 130 0.86 -8.64 0.21
C ALA A 130 -0.26 -7.72 -0.29
N VAL A 131 -1.00 -8.17 -1.32
CA VAL A 131 -2.15 -7.44 -1.87
C VAL A 131 -3.25 -7.27 -0.81
N GLU A 132 -3.59 -8.33 -0.08
CA GLU A 132 -4.62 -8.26 0.96
C GLU A 132 -4.19 -7.37 2.12
N GLU A 133 -2.96 -7.53 2.63
CA GLU A 133 -2.42 -6.71 3.71
C GLU A 133 -2.46 -5.22 3.35
N LEU A 134 -1.95 -4.86 2.17
CA LEU A 134 -1.96 -3.48 1.73
C LEU A 134 -3.40 -2.99 1.52
N ALA A 135 -4.28 -3.79 0.93
CA ALA A 135 -5.67 -3.38 0.70
C ALA A 135 -6.41 -3.07 2.01
N ARG A 136 -6.19 -3.87 3.06
CA ARG A 136 -6.76 -3.62 4.40
C ARG A 136 -6.23 -2.33 5.02
N PHE A 137 -4.96 -2.01 4.78
CA PHE A 137 -4.37 -0.76 5.24
C PHE A 137 -4.87 0.46 4.47
N LEU A 138 -5.05 0.31 3.15
CA LEU A 138 -5.54 1.39 2.28
C LEU A 138 -7.03 1.68 2.51
N HIS A 139 -7.82 0.63 2.77
CA HIS A 139 -9.29 0.62 2.81
C HIS A 139 -9.84 -0.15 4.03
N PRO A 140 -9.55 0.27 5.27
CA PRO A 140 -9.98 -0.46 6.46
C PRO A 140 -11.50 -0.71 6.52
N GLU A 141 -12.29 0.26 6.03
CA GLU A 141 -13.75 0.20 5.97
C GLU A 141 -14.29 -0.86 5.00
N ALA A 142 -13.44 -1.47 4.16
CA ALA A 142 -13.81 -2.59 3.30
C ALA A 142 -13.83 -3.95 4.02
N TRP A 143 -13.25 -4.00 5.23
CA TRP A 143 -13.20 -5.18 6.07
C TRP A 143 -13.92 -5.03 7.40
N GLU A 144 -14.42 -3.83 7.71
CA GLU A 144 -15.37 -3.64 8.78
C GLU A 144 -16.71 -4.28 8.39
N LYS A 145 -17.18 -5.25 9.19
CA LYS A 145 -18.55 -5.75 9.05
C LYS A 145 -19.48 -4.56 9.25
N GLN A 146 -20.45 -4.36 8.34
CA GLN A 146 -21.58 -3.47 8.62
C GLN A 146 -22.18 -3.89 9.98
N GLY A 147 -21.96 -3.08 11.01
CA GLY A 147 -22.63 -3.27 12.29
C GLY A 147 -24.14 -3.10 12.11
N PRO A 148 -24.99 -3.83 12.85
CA PRO A 148 -26.42 -3.62 12.79
C PRO A 148 -26.74 -2.26 13.43
N GLY A 149 -26.92 -1.22 12.60
CA GLY A 149 -27.03 0.16 13.12
C GLY A 149 -27.69 1.15 12.18
N ALA A 150 -28.71 0.74 11.42
CA ALA A 150 -29.59 1.68 10.72
C ALA A 150 -30.97 1.04 10.49
N ARG A 151 -31.65 0.63 11.57
CA ARG A 151 -33.11 0.46 11.56
C ARG A 151 -33.67 1.21 12.76
N GLY A 152 -34.55 2.18 12.46
CA GLY A 152 -35.44 2.78 13.43
C GLY A 152 -35.06 4.20 13.82
N GLN A 153 -35.64 5.18 13.14
CA GLN A 153 -36.48 6.20 13.77
C GLN A 153 -37.24 6.96 12.68
N GLY A 154 -38.23 6.27 12.12
CA GLY A 154 -39.48 6.94 11.76
C GLY A 154 -40.32 6.96 13.03
N SER A 155 -40.40 8.09 13.69
CA SER A 155 -41.44 8.38 14.68
C SER A 155 -42.13 9.64 14.20
N GLY A 156 -43.22 9.45 13.47
CA GLY A 156 -44.24 10.49 13.39
C GLY A 156 -44.93 10.57 14.74
N ILE A 157 -45.06 11.78 15.26
CA ILE A 157 -46.30 12.37 15.79
C ILE A 157 -46.17 13.87 15.53
#